data_AF-A0A929P3F0-F1
#
_entry.id   AF-A0A929P3F0-F1
#
_cell.length_a   1.000
_cell.length_b   1.000
_cell.length_c   1.000
_cell.angle_alpha   90.00
_cell.angle_beta   90.00
_cell.angle_gamma   90.00
#
_symmetry.space_group_name_H-M   'P 1'
#
loop_
_entity.id
_entity.type
_entity.pdbx_description
1 polymer ?
#
loop_
_entity_poly.entity_id
_entity_poly.type
_entity_poly.pdbx_seq_one_letter_code
_entity_poly.pdbx_strand_id
1 'polypeptide(L)' 'MLSMKQLESKQTHIAVLKQGAKAMIKHTGQIVVLKSVSQYGLSVVSFCSGGSSLVANNFLEPVQTLH' A
#
# COMPACT_ATOMS: atom_id res chain seq x y z
N MET A 1 -36.26 20.73 6.76
CA MET A 1 -35.55 19.65 6.07
C MET A 1 -34.11 20.08 5.85
N LEU A 2 -33.18 19.75 6.76
CA LEU A 2 -31.76 20.04 6.54
C LEU A 2 -31.18 18.98 5.59
N SER A 3 -30.73 19.44 4.43
CA SER A 3 -30.13 18.65 3.37
C SER A 3 -28.80 18.06 3.85
N MET A 4 -28.77 16.74 4.08
CA MET A 4 -27.56 15.98 4.41
C MET A 4 -26.69 15.77 3.16
N LYS A 5 -26.17 16.86 2.60
CA LYS A 5 -25.14 16.83 1.55
C LYS A 5 -23.82 17.34 2.08
N GLN A 6 -23.31 16.70 3.13
CA GLN A 6 -21.94 16.86 3.56
C GLN A 6 -21.30 15.48 3.72
N LEU A 7 -21.30 14.75 2.62
CA LEU A 7 -20.40 13.63 2.37
C LEU A 7 -19.53 13.98 1.17
N GLU A 8 -19.08 15.23 1.09
CA GLU A 8 -18.05 15.63 0.14
C GLU A 8 -16.71 15.16 0.68
N SER A 9 -16.27 14.01 0.14
CA SER A 9 -14.88 13.82 -0.23
C SER A 9 -13.85 13.92 0.89
N LYS A 10 -13.91 13.03 1.87
CA LYS A 10 -12.68 12.31 2.23
C LYS A 10 -12.40 11.27 1.14
N GLN A 11 -12.08 11.74 -0.06
CA GLN A 11 -11.30 10.98 -1.02
C GLN A 11 -9.88 10.90 -0.44
N THR A 12 -9.75 10.24 0.71
CA THR A 12 -8.47 9.71 1.17
C THR A 12 -8.05 8.86 -0.02
N HIS A 13 -7.01 9.27 -0.74
CA HIS A 13 -6.39 8.41 -1.72
C HIS A 13 -5.96 7.17 -0.95
N ILE A 14 -6.83 6.15 -0.89
CA ILE A 14 -6.49 4.83 -0.40
C ILE A 14 -5.55 4.33 -1.47
N ALA A 15 -4.28 4.69 -1.34
CA ALA A 15 -3.25 4.14 -2.17
C ALA A 15 -3.33 2.63 -1.88
N VAL A 16 -3.77 1.88 -2.89
CA VAL A 16 -3.98 0.44 -2.77
C VAL A 16 -2.65 -0.21 -3.05
N LEU A 17 -2.26 -1.20 -2.23
CA LEU A 17 -1.13 -2.06 -2.54
C LEU A 17 -1.42 -2.75 -3.88
N LYS A 18 -0.61 -2.46 -4.90
CA LYS A 18 -0.75 -3.05 -6.23
C LYS A 18 0.46 -3.91 -6.53
N GLN A 19 0.22 -5.08 -7.12
CA GLN A 19 1.29 -5.91 -7.66
C GLN A 19 2.13 -5.10 -8.67
N GLY A 20 3.44 -5.23 -8.59
CA GLY A 20 4.42 -4.48 -9.37
C GLY A 20 4.73 -3.07 -8.83
N ALA A 21 3.92 -2.54 -7.91
CA ALA A 21 4.16 -1.23 -7.33
C ALA A 21 5.20 -1.28 -6.21
N LYS A 22 5.75 -0.12 -5.87
CA LYS A 22 6.63 0.06 -4.71
C LYS A 22 5.80 0.31 -3.46
N ALA A 23 6.19 -0.29 -2.36
CA ALA A 23 5.65 -0.04 -1.03
C ALA A 23 6.80 0.18 -0.04
N MET A 24 6.53 0.93 1.01
CA MET A 24 7.42 1.15 2.13
C MET A 24 6.97 0.26 3.29
N ILE A 25 7.93 -0.39 3.94
CA ILE A 25 7.66 -1.13 5.16
C ILE A 25 7.63 -0.11 6.32
N LYS A 26 6.48 0.03 7.00
CA LYS A 26 6.23 1.06 8.04
C LYS A 26 7.30 1.10 9.13
N HIS A 27 7.76 -0.06 9.59
CA HIS A 27 8.63 -0.15 10.76
C HIS A 27 10.12 0.04 10.43
N THR A 28 10.55 -0.22 9.19
CA THR A 28 11.95 -0.04 8.77
C THR A 28 12.15 1.16 7.84
N GLY A 29 11.09 1.71 7.26
CA GLY A 29 11.17 2.70 6.19
C GLY A 29 11.75 2.14 4.88
N GLN A 30 11.98 0.82 4.78
CA GLN A 30 12.57 0.24 3.58
C GLN A 30 11.57 0.21 2.42
N ILE A 31 12.03 0.65 1.25
CA ILE A 31 11.26 0.56 0.01
C ILE A 31 11.45 -0.83 -0.62
N VAL A 32 10.35 -1.50 -0.88
CA VAL A 32 10.27 -2.83 -1.46
C VAL A 32 9.31 -2.84 -2.65
N VAL A 33 9.48 -3.82 -3.54
CA VAL A 33 8.57 -4.02 -4.67
C VAL A 33 7.56 -5.11 -4.33
N LEU A 34 6.28 -4.83 -4.50
CA LEU A 34 5.22 -5.82 -4.31
C LEU A 34 5.23 -6.82 -5.46
N LYS A 35 5.71 -8.04 -5.24
CA LYS A 35 5.68 -9.12 -6.25
C LYS A 35 4.30 -9.73 -6.39
N SER A 36 3.56 -9.81 -5.29
CA SER A 36 2.18 -10.28 -5.26
C SER A 36 1.48 -9.68 -4.05
N VAL A 37 0.20 -9.33 -4.21
CA VAL A 37 -0.63 -8.77 -3.14
C VAL A 37 -1.82 -9.69 -2.97
N SER A 38 -1.98 -10.26 -1.77
CA SER A 38 -3.15 -11.06 -1.44
C SER A 38 -4.19 -10.22 -0.71
N GLN A 39 -5.46 -10.46 -1.03
CA GLN A 39 -6.61 -9.89 -0.31
C GLN A 39 -6.75 -10.46 1.11
N TYR A 40 -6.09 -11.59 1.41
CA TYR A 40 -6.10 -12.21 2.75
C TYR A 40 -5.15 -11.54 3.75
N GLY A 41 -4.56 -10.39 3.41
CA GLY A 41 -3.77 -9.58 4.36
C GLY A 41 -2.26 -9.81 4.33
N LEU A 42 -1.75 -10.61 3.39
CA LEU A 42 -0.32 -10.85 3.19
C LEU A 42 0.10 -10.47 1.76
N SER A 43 1.32 -9.95 1.62
CA SER A 43 1.92 -9.64 0.33
C SER A 43 3.33 -10.20 0.26
N VAL A 44 3.74 -10.63 -0.93
CA VAL A 44 5.12 -10.99 -1.21
C VAL A 44 5.83 -9.72 -1.68
N VAL A 45 6.89 -9.35 -0.98
CA VAL A 45 7.73 -8.20 -1.31
C VAL A 45 9.11 -8.65 -1.73
N SER A 46 9.73 -7.91 -2.64
CA SER A 46 11.11 -8.09 -3.07
C SER A 46 11.94 -6.90 -2.62
N PHE A 47 13.07 -7.17 -2.00
CA PHE A 47 14.00 -6.14 -1.55
C PHE A 47 14.93 -5.73 -2.69
N CYS A 48 15.34 -4.47 -2.72
CA CYS A 48 16.32 -3.97 -3.69
C CYS A 48 17.70 -4.65 -3.54
N SER A 49 18.04 -5.10 -2.33
CA SER A 49 19.25 -5.89 -2.03
C SER A 49 19.20 -7.32 -2.54
N GLY A 50 18.06 -7.75 -3.10
CA GLY A 50 17.79 -9.14 -3.45
C GLY A 50 17.05 -9.88 -2.35
N GLY A 51 16.35 -10.95 -2.74
CA GLY A 51 15.49 -11.75 -1.86
C GLY A 51 14.03 -11.31 -1.88
N SER A 52 13.17 -12.25 -1.49
CA SER A 52 11.72 -12.01 -1.33
C SER A 52 11.28 -12.44 0.07
N SER A 53 10.33 -11.72 0.65
CA SER A 53 9.73 -12.08 1.93
C SER A 53 8.23 -11.85 1.94
N LEU A 54 7.55 -12.52 2.86
CA LEU A 54 6.13 -12.34 3.13
C LEU A 54 5.97 -11.26 4.20
N VAL A 55 5.16 -10.25 3.91
CA VAL A 55 4.89 -9.13 4.82
C VAL A 55 3.38 -8.91 4.88
N ALA A 56 2.86 -8.66 6.08
CA ALA A 56 1.45 -8.32 6.23
C ALA A 56 1.13 -6.96 5.62
N ASN A 57 0.00 -6.87 4.93
CA ASN A 57 -0.44 -5.66 4.23
C ASN A 57 -0.53 -4.46 5.17
N ASN A 58 -0.85 -4.69 6.44
CA ASN A 58 -0.95 -3.64 7.46
C ASN A 58 0.40 -2.94 7.74
N PHE A 59 1.53 -3.60 7.46
CA PHE A 59 2.87 -3.05 7.61
C PHE A 59 3.42 -2.42 6.33
N LEU A 60 2.65 -2.41 5.25
CA LEU A 60 3.06 -1.87 3.96
C LEU A 60 2.29 -0.58 3.68
N GLU A 61 3.03 0.46 3.32
CA GLU A 61 2.47 1.70 2.81
C GLU A 61 2.80 1.85 1.33
N PRO A 62 1.81 1.95 0.45
CA PRO A 62 2.07 2.17 -0.96
C PRO A 62 2.74 3.52 -1.16
N VAL A 63 3.82 3.52 -1.93
CA VAL A 63 4.54 4.75 -2.29
C VAL A 63 3.77 5.38 -3.45
N GLN A 64 3.21 6.56 -3.23
CA GLN A 64 2.57 7.32 -4.31
C GLN A 64 3.65 7.86 -5.24
N THR A 65 3.76 7.29 -6.43
CA THR A 65 4.44 7.98 -7.54
C THR A 65 3.46 9.04 -8.03
N LEU A 66 3.61 10.27 -7.55
CA LEU A 66 3.01 11.44 -8.20
C LEU A 66 3.63 11.51 -9.59
N HIS A 67 2.81 11.29 -10.61
CA HIS A 67 3.17 11.41 -12.01
C HIS A 67 2.23 12.42 -12.68
#